data_AF-A0A2E6NPT6-F1
#
_entry.id   AF-A0A2E6NPT6-F1
#
_cell.length_a   1.000
_cell.length_b   1.000
_cell.length_c   1.000
_cell.angle_alpha   90.00
_cell.angle_beta   90.00
_cell.angle_gamma   90.00
#
_symmetry.space_group_name_H-M   'P 1'
#
loop_
_entity.id
_entity.type
_entity.pdbx_description
1 polymer ?
#
loop_
_entity_poly.entity_id
_entity_poly.type
_entity_poly.pdbx_seq_one_letter_code
_entity_poly.pdbx_strand_id
1 'polypeptide(L)'
;MKAFFRITNTFLLLGILLLAYHLGSPDARGRAEFGDNPVNEFIRGDSNDDGLLNVSDAVFTLSFLFIGDELPECVAAADTNDDGTVNITDVIRALNFLFMGGAGAPPPPFPEPGEDPTQDLGCREPLLPGLPETGSLGGPDRDLDQLETISWRRGKLVFDHFFSAGEGLGPLFNGDSCRGCHLAPVIGGAGGLDVDVVRFAKQEENGDVVQVDSGPASSRLSVHGIARDEVNPEANIIETRQTPSLLGLGLIDRLPQDVILANADPEDSDDDGISGRANIVGGRLGRFGHKAGVPSLADFSADAMINEIGITVNSNLTDFAVAVDADPADDPELPDQDFVDLVFFTSHLSPPARSFPEDASLRERINKGEENFNEIGCVSCHVSALVGDEGPVAAYSDFLLHDVAHPDRLNVPEDNVEPGEFRTAPLWGLRQTAPSLHDGSAESIRDAILLHFGEAEASKTAFEALSFDEQSKLLEFLLSL
;
A
#
# COMPACT_ATOMS: atom_id res chain seq x y z
N MET A 1 -6.76 59.33 -16.24
CA MET A 1 -6.89 58.57 -17.50
C MET A 1 -5.76 57.55 -17.56
N LYS A 2 -6.02 56.35 -17.03
CA LYS A 2 -5.16 55.16 -17.11
C LYS A 2 -6.02 54.09 -17.75
N ALA A 3 -5.69 53.65 -18.96
CA ALA A 3 -6.17 52.41 -19.58
C ALA A 3 -5.44 52.25 -20.91
N PHE A 4 -4.39 51.42 -20.98
CA PHE A 4 -3.93 50.75 -22.20
C PHE A 4 -2.81 49.78 -21.84
N PHE A 5 -3.17 48.66 -21.21
CA PHE A 5 -2.34 47.44 -21.16
C PHE A 5 -3.24 46.27 -20.72
N ARG A 6 -3.32 45.22 -21.55
CA ARG A 6 -3.96 43.90 -21.39
C ARG A 6 -5.01 43.58 -22.47
N ILE A 7 -4.56 43.24 -23.69
CA ILE A 7 -5.24 42.27 -24.57
C ILE A 7 -4.17 41.60 -25.44
N THR A 8 -3.49 40.56 -24.94
CA THR A 8 -2.59 39.73 -25.78
C THR A 8 -2.41 38.29 -25.30
N ASN A 9 -3.25 37.77 -24.40
CA ASN A 9 -3.19 36.35 -23.98
C ASN A 9 -4.46 35.53 -24.24
N THR A 10 -5.53 36.14 -24.75
CA THR A 10 -6.82 35.43 -24.92
C THR A 10 -6.95 34.76 -26.30
N PHE A 11 -6.16 35.17 -27.31
CA PHE A 11 -6.23 34.56 -28.65
C PHE A 11 -5.34 33.32 -28.83
N LEU A 12 -4.29 33.17 -28.02
CA LEU A 12 -3.40 32.01 -28.09
C LEU A 12 -4.02 30.78 -27.40
N LEU A 13 -4.63 30.95 -26.21
CA LEU A 13 -5.34 29.88 -25.52
C LEU A 13 -6.61 29.42 -26.24
N LEU A 14 -7.38 30.35 -26.85
CA LEU A 14 -8.59 29.97 -27.60
C LEU A 14 -8.24 29.24 -28.90
N GLY A 15 -7.09 29.53 -29.51
CA GLY A 15 -6.59 28.83 -30.69
C GLY A 15 -6.12 27.40 -30.41
N ILE A 16 -5.55 27.15 -29.22
CA ILE A 16 -5.11 25.81 -28.78
C ILE A 16 -6.34 24.95 -28.38
N LEU A 17 -7.32 25.53 -27.67
CA LEU A 17 -8.57 24.85 -27.32
C LEU A 17 -9.47 24.50 -28.52
N LEU A 18 -9.44 25.30 -29.59
CA LEU A 18 -10.20 25.01 -30.82
C LEU A 18 -9.55 23.95 -31.71
N LEU A 19 -8.23 23.73 -31.60
CA LEU A 19 -7.53 22.66 -32.30
C LEU A 19 -7.78 21.30 -31.63
N ALA A 20 -7.83 21.27 -30.30
CA ALA A 20 -8.20 20.07 -29.52
C ALA A 20 -9.64 19.61 -29.78
N TYR A 21 -10.58 20.54 -30.05
CA TYR A 21 -11.98 20.21 -30.32
C TYR A 21 -12.25 19.69 -31.75
N HIS A 22 -11.30 19.78 -32.69
CA HIS A 22 -11.46 19.28 -34.06
C HIS A 22 -10.71 17.98 -34.37
N LEU A 23 -10.01 17.41 -33.39
CA LEU A 23 -9.40 16.07 -33.50
C LEU A 23 -10.29 14.95 -32.91
N GLY A 24 -11.46 15.31 -32.35
CA GLY A 24 -12.53 14.36 -32.07
C GLY A 24 -13.32 13.98 -33.33
N SER A 25 -12.81 13.05 -34.13
CA SER A 25 -13.58 12.32 -35.15
C SER A 25 -13.50 10.81 -34.89
N PRO A 26 -14.64 10.09 -34.80
CA PRO A 26 -14.72 8.70 -34.35
C PRO A 26 -14.33 7.63 -35.40
N ASP A 27 -13.34 7.90 -36.26
CA ASP A 27 -12.96 7.00 -37.38
C ASP A 27 -11.48 6.57 -37.39
N ALA A 28 -10.80 6.57 -36.23
CA ALA A 28 -9.47 5.99 -36.08
C ALA A 28 -9.45 4.70 -35.24
N ARG A 29 -10.56 3.95 -35.21
CA ARG A 29 -10.53 2.52 -34.82
C ARG A 29 -9.93 1.69 -35.97
N GLY A 30 -8.67 1.96 -36.28
CA GLY A 30 -7.78 1.08 -37.01
C GLY A 30 -7.05 0.20 -36.02
N ARG A 31 -7.76 -0.77 -35.44
CA ARG A 31 -7.15 -1.85 -34.67
C ARG A 31 -6.26 -2.63 -35.65
N ALA A 32 -4.97 -2.30 -35.69
CA ALA A 32 -3.98 -3.22 -36.21
C ALA A 32 -3.78 -4.30 -35.14
N GLU A 33 -4.10 -5.52 -35.54
CA GLU A 33 -3.85 -6.74 -34.78
C GLU A 33 -2.37 -6.83 -34.40
N PHE A 34 -2.10 -7.47 -33.26
CA PHE A 34 -0.76 -7.91 -32.85
C PHE A 34 0.08 -8.35 -34.07
N GLY A 35 1.19 -7.65 -34.29
CA GLY A 35 2.14 -7.98 -35.33
C GLY A 35 3.54 -7.53 -34.92
N ASP A 36 4.32 -8.47 -34.38
CA ASP A 36 5.78 -8.57 -34.44
C ASP A 36 6.56 -7.28 -34.77
N ASN A 37 6.59 -6.29 -33.87
CA ASN A 37 7.75 -5.41 -33.79
C ASN A 37 8.66 -6.00 -32.71
N PRO A 38 9.95 -6.28 -32.99
CA PRO A 38 10.88 -6.68 -31.95
C PRO A 38 10.89 -5.58 -30.88
N VAL A 39 10.84 -6.00 -29.62
CA VAL A 39 10.91 -5.13 -28.44
C VAL A 39 12.04 -4.10 -28.65
N ASN A 40 11.72 -2.79 -28.58
CA ASN A 40 12.63 -1.62 -28.60
C ASN A 40 12.83 -0.82 -29.92
N GLU A 41 11.99 -0.92 -30.94
CA GLU A 41 12.02 0.03 -32.07
C GLU A 41 11.07 1.23 -31.87
N PHE A 42 11.57 2.47 -32.06
CA PHE A 42 10.78 3.70 -31.96
C PHE A 42 11.30 4.80 -32.89
N ILE A 43 10.55 5.90 -33.05
CA ILE A 43 11.03 7.13 -33.69
C ILE A 43 11.30 8.18 -32.61
N ARG A 44 12.54 8.67 -32.51
CA ARG A 44 12.93 9.69 -31.54
C ARG A 44 12.24 11.01 -31.85
N GLY A 45 11.48 11.50 -30.87
CA GLY A 45 10.61 12.66 -30.96
C GLY A 45 9.14 12.34 -31.24
N ASP A 46 8.78 11.09 -31.56
CA ASP A 46 7.39 10.62 -31.74
C ASP A 46 6.85 10.10 -30.41
N SER A 47 6.51 11.00 -29.48
CA SER A 47 6.22 10.64 -28.10
C SER A 47 4.80 10.10 -27.88
N ASN A 48 3.89 10.38 -28.82
CA ASN A 48 2.53 9.84 -28.82
C ASN A 48 2.36 8.58 -29.71
N ASP A 49 3.47 8.09 -30.28
CA ASP A 49 3.56 6.88 -31.11
C ASP A 49 2.60 6.88 -32.32
N ASP A 50 2.37 8.05 -32.92
CA ASP A 50 1.50 8.18 -34.10
C ASP A 50 2.25 7.99 -35.44
N GLY A 51 3.54 7.72 -35.37
CA GLY A 51 4.45 7.48 -36.48
C GLY A 51 5.09 8.76 -37.03
N LEU A 52 4.86 9.93 -36.42
CA LEU A 52 5.28 11.22 -36.94
C LEU A 52 5.68 12.22 -35.84
N LEU A 53 6.97 12.57 -35.74
CA LEU A 53 7.38 13.75 -34.96
C LEU A 53 6.73 15.04 -35.49
N ASN A 54 5.82 15.60 -34.71
CA ASN A 54 5.06 16.82 -34.98
C ASN A 54 4.76 17.62 -33.69
N VAL A 55 3.87 18.63 -33.79
CA VAL A 55 3.59 19.52 -32.64
C VAL A 55 2.80 18.79 -31.54
N SER A 56 2.03 17.77 -31.91
CA SER A 56 1.27 16.94 -30.97
C SER A 56 2.20 16.22 -30.00
N ASP A 57 3.37 15.77 -30.43
CA ASP A 57 4.39 15.16 -29.57
C ASP A 57 4.95 16.12 -28.53
N ALA A 58 5.23 17.36 -28.94
CA ALA A 58 5.68 18.39 -28.02
C ALA A 58 4.61 18.70 -26.96
N VAL A 59 3.32 18.66 -27.35
CA VAL A 59 2.20 18.81 -26.42
C VAL A 59 2.06 17.58 -25.54
N PHE A 60 2.19 16.38 -26.09
CA PHE A 60 2.10 15.10 -25.38
C PHE A 60 3.19 14.99 -24.31
N THR A 61 4.45 15.29 -24.66
CA THR A 61 5.56 15.32 -23.71
C THR A 61 5.35 16.38 -22.61
N LEU A 62 4.76 17.55 -22.93
CA LEU A 62 4.39 18.53 -21.91
C LEU A 62 3.28 18.03 -20.97
N SER A 63 2.26 17.37 -21.51
CA SER A 63 1.19 16.75 -20.72
C SER A 63 1.75 15.66 -19.80
N PHE A 64 2.64 14.80 -20.32
CA PHE A 64 3.36 13.81 -19.53
C PHE A 64 4.18 14.45 -18.39
N LEU A 65 4.92 15.53 -18.67
CA LEU A 65 5.80 16.18 -17.68
C LEU A 65 5.06 16.96 -16.59
N PHE A 66 3.88 17.51 -16.87
CA PHE A 66 3.23 18.48 -15.98
C PHE A 66 1.81 18.10 -15.54
N ILE A 67 1.15 17.18 -16.24
CA ILE A 67 -0.24 16.81 -16.01
C ILE A 67 -0.35 15.34 -15.59
N GLY A 68 0.42 14.45 -16.23
CA GLY A 68 0.48 13.02 -15.87
C GLY A 68 -0.66 12.16 -16.43
N ASP A 69 -1.47 12.68 -17.35
CA ASP A 69 -2.67 12.00 -17.89
C ASP A 69 -2.35 10.73 -18.72
N GLU A 70 -1.26 10.74 -19.50
CA GLU A 70 -0.92 9.65 -20.42
C GLU A 70 0.60 9.46 -20.49
N LEU A 71 1.07 8.22 -20.32
CA LEU A 71 2.48 7.85 -20.38
C LEU A 71 2.88 7.53 -21.83
N PRO A 72 4.02 8.05 -22.34
CA PRO A 72 4.54 7.63 -23.64
C PRO A 72 4.71 6.11 -23.71
N GLU A 73 4.23 5.48 -24.79
CA GLU A 73 4.50 4.06 -25.04
C GLU A 73 6.01 3.80 -25.06
N CYS A 74 6.76 4.75 -25.61
CA CYS A 74 8.22 4.79 -25.53
C CYS A 74 8.73 6.08 -24.87
N VAL A 75 9.37 5.96 -23.70
CA VAL A 75 9.94 7.13 -23.00
C VAL A 75 11.20 7.65 -23.72
N ALA A 76 11.97 6.75 -24.35
CA ALA A 76 13.08 7.15 -25.21
C ALA A 76 12.63 8.00 -26.41
N ALA A 77 11.39 7.82 -26.89
CA ALA A 77 10.83 8.67 -27.94
C ALA A 77 10.58 10.10 -27.45
N ALA A 78 10.26 10.28 -26.17
CA ALA A 78 10.08 11.60 -25.57
C ALA A 78 11.40 12.33 -25.25
N ASP A 79 12.52 11.61 -25.11
CA ASP A 79 13.88 12.18 -25.04
C ASP A 79 14.39 12.52 -26.44
N THR A 80 13.86 13.63 -26.96
CA THR A 80 14.22 14.13 -28.31
C THR A 80 15.71 14.50 -28.40
N ASN A 81 16.35 14.73 -27.24
CA ASN A 81 17.69 15.26 -27.17
C ASN A 81 18.78 14.20 -26.92
N ASP A 82 18.37 13.00 -26.50
CA ASP A 82 19.21 11.81 -26.27
C ASP A 82 20.25 12.09 -25.17
N ASP A 83 19.80 12.69 -24.06
CA ASP A 83 20.62 12.92 -22.86
C ASP A 83 20.30 11.97 -21.70
N GLY A 84 19.38 11.04 -21.91
CA GLY A 84 18.90 10.07 -20.95
C GLY A 84 17.86 10.62 -19.98
N THR A 85 17.33 11.83 -20.21
CA THR A 85 16.33 12.46 -19.33
C THR A 85 15.24 13.20 -20.09
N VAL A 86 13.98 12.77 -19.92
CA VAL A 86 12.84 13.51 -20.49
C VAL A 86 12.52 14.73 -19.63
N ASN A 87 12.67 15.94 -20.20
CA ASN A 87 12.37 17.21 -19.55
C ASN A 87 12.00 18.32 -20.58
N ILE A 88 11.89 19.57 -20.13
CA ILE A 88 11.49 20.69 -20.99
C ILE A 88 12.46 20.95 -22.16
N THR A 89 13.71 20.54 -22.03
CA THR A 89 14.72 20.72 -23.08
C THR A 89 14.44 19.85 -24.31
N ASP A 90 13.79 18.69 -24.14
CA ASP A 90 13.34 17.83 -25.23
C ASP A 90 12.23 18.48 -26.04
N VAL A 91 11.25 19.05 -25.35
CA VAL A 91 10.17 19.83 -25.95
C VAL A 91 10.73 21.00 -26.75
N ILE A 92 11.70 21.73 -26.17
CA ILE A 92 12.38 22.85 -26.85
C ILE A 92 13.11 22.34 -28.10
N ARG A 93 13.75 21.17 -28.04
CA ARG A 93 14.46 20.58 -29.19
C ARG A 93 13.50 20.15 -30.29
N ALA A 94 12.43 19.44 -29.95
CA ALA A 94 11.38 19.05 -30.89
C ALA A 94 10.81 20.27 -31.62
N LEU A 95 10.41 21.31 -30.88
CA LEU A 95 9.88 22.54 -31.47
C LEU A 95 10.90 23.30 -32.32
N ASN A 96 12.17 23.36 -31.88
CA ASN A 96 13.24 23.99 -32.67
C ASN A 96 13.46 23.25 -33.99
N PHE A 97 13.45 21.92 -33.98
CA PHE A 97 13.55 21.11 -35.19
C PHE A 97 12.36 21.40 -36.13
N LEU A 98 11.14 21.37 -35.61
CA LEU A 98 9.90 21.57 -36.38
C LEU A 98 9.78 22.97 -37.00
N PHE A 99 10.14 24.03 -36.27
CA PHE A 99 9.90 25.41 -36.72
C PHE A 99 11.11 26.11 -37.32
N MET A 100 12.32 25.76 -36.91
CA MET A 100 13.53 26.44 -37.36
C MET A 100 14.35 25.63 -38.37
N GLY A 101 13.97 24.38 -38.65
CA GLY A 101 14.62 23.54 -39.67
C GLY A 101 16.13 23.40 -39.49
N GLY A 102 16.61 23.48 -38.24
CA GLY A 102 18.03 23.59 -37.91
C GLY A 102 18.83 22.30 -38.11
N ALA A 103 20.15 22.40 -37.96
CA ALA A 103 21.15 21.32 -38.07
C ALA A 103 21.10 20.26 -36.95
N GLY A 104 19.92 19.99 -36.38
CA GLY A 104 19.73 19.18 -35.18
C GLY A 104 18.46 18.36 -35.24
N ALA A 105 18.34 17.51 -36.26
CA ALA A 105 17.38 16.40 -36.21
C ALA A 105 17.56 15.62 -34.88
N PRO A 106 16.48 15.00 -34.37
CA PRO A 106 16.62 14.05 -33.28
C PRO A 106 17.73 13.04 -33.62
N PRO A 107 18.58 12.66 -32.64
CA PRO A 107 19.52 11.57 -32.83
C PRO A 107 18.79 10.29 -33.22
N PRO A 108 19.47 9.31 -33.84
CA PRO A 108 18.83 8.05 -34.15
C PRO A 108 18.22 7.40 -32.89
N PRO A 109 17.09 6.68 -33.02
CA PRO A 109 16.40 6.32 -34.27
C PRO A 109 15.49 7.44 -34.81
N PHE A 110 15.81 8.01 -35.97
CA PHE A 110 15.01 9.03 -36.67
C PHE A 110 15.51 9.17 -38.12
N PRO A 111 14.65 9.37 -39.14
CA PRO A 111 13.19 9.49 -39.08
C PRO A 111 12.43 8.17 -39.14
N GLU A 112 13.12 7.05 -39.37
CA GLU A 112 12.52 5.72 -39.40
C GLU A 112 12.63 5.08 -38.01
N PRO A 113 11.69 4.18 -37.65
CA PRO A 113 11.80 3.39 -36.45
C PRO A 113 13.12 2.61 -36.39
N GLY A 114 13.67 2.47 -35.19
CA GLY A 114 14.86 1.65 -34.96
C GLY A 114 15.21 1.53 -33.49
N GLU A 115 16.24 0.75 -33.19
CA GLU A 115 16.77 0.58 -31.83
C GLU A 115 17.50 1.84 -31.34
N ASP A 116 17.50 2.04 -30.01
CA ASP A 116 18.30 3.09 -29.39
C ASP A 116 19.81 2.78 -29.44
N PRO A 117 20.65 3.60 -30.12
CA PRO A 117 22.09 3.41 -30.13
C PRO A 117 22.78 3.71 -28.78
N THR A 118 22.19 4.52 -27.90
CA THR A 118 22.78 4.95 -26.62
C THR A 118 22.39 4.03 -25.46
N GLN A 119 21.23 3.35 -25.55
CA GLN A 119 20.65 2.46 -24.52
C GLN A 119 20.52 3.14 -23.13
N ASP A 120 20.20 4.43 -23.11
CA ASP A 120 20.04 5.22 -21.88
C ASP A 120 18.59 5.27 -21.37
N LEU A 121 17.62 5.22 -22.27
CA LEU A 121 16.19 5.09 -21.98
C LEU A 121 15.57 3.95 -22.79
N GLY A 122 14.59 3.26 -22.21
CA GLY A 122 13.85 2.19 -22.86
C GLY A 122 12.48 2.64 -23.38
N CYS A 123 11.98 1.96 -24.41
CA CYS A 123 10.55 1.99 -24.69
C CYS A 123 9.84 1.16 -23.63
N ARG A 124 8.95 1.83 -22.87
CA ARG A 124 8.43 1.41 -21.55
C ARG A 124 9.45 1.39 -20.40
N GLU A 125 9.98 2.55 -20.05
CA GLU A 125 10.38 2.87 -18.67
C GLU A 125 10.04 4.32 -18.32
N PRO A 126 9.07 4.62 -17.43
CA PRO A 126 9.20 5.83 -16.63
C PRO A 126 10.47 5.67 -15.79
N LEU A 127 11.38 6.64 -15.88
CA LEU A 127 12.44 6.84 -14.90
C LEU A 127 11.80 7.17 -13.54
N LEU A 128 11.31 6.14 -12.87
CA LEU A 128 11.11 6.23 -11.43
C LEU A 128 12.49 6.27 -10.78
N PRO A 129 12.65 6.97 -9.64
CA PRO A 129 13.87 6.86 -8.84
C PRO A 129 14.22 5.38 -8.69
N GLY A 130 15.52 5.06 -8.84
CA GLY A 130 15.98 3.68 -8.95
C GLY A 130 15.30 2.76 -7.94
N LEU A 131 14.84 1.59 -8.42
CA LEU A 131 14.20 0.58 -7.58
C LEU A 131 15.06 0.38 -6.33
N PRO A 132 14.50 0.49 -5.11
CA PRO A 132 15.27 0.21 -3.92
C PRO A 132 15.87 -1.20 -4.03
N GLU A 133 17.01 -1.43 -3.40
CA GLU A 133 17.67 -2.72 -3.44
C GLU A 133 16.73 -3.82 -2.94
N THR A 134 16.77 -5.00 -3.56
CA THR A 134 16.03 -6.18 -3.09
C THR A 134 16.33 -6.44 -1.62
N GLY A 135 15.29 -6.68 -0.83
CA GLY A 135 15.40 -6.91 0.61
C GLY A 135 15.60 -5.64 1.45
N SER A 136 15.73 -4.47 0.82
CA SER A 136 15.77 -3.19 1.54
C SER A 136 14.38 -2.77 2.00
N LEU A 137 14.34 -1.94 3.03
CA LEU A 137 13.09 -1.44 3.60
C LEU A 137 12.33 -0.59 2.58
N GLY A 138 11.11 -1.00 2.23
CA GLY A 138 10.30 -0.35 1.18
C GLY A 138 10.72 -0.72 -0.26
N GLY A 139 11.67 -1.64 -0.41
CA GLY A 139 12.06 -2.27 -1.66
C GLY A 139 11.34 -3.59 -1.93
N PRO A 140 11.65 -4.23 -3.07
CA PRO A 140 11.06 -5.51 -3.41
C PRO A 140 11.58 -6.63 -2.50
N ASP A 141 10.74 -7.62 -2.19
CA ASP A 141 11.08 -8.78 -1.34
C ASP A 141 12.01 -9.80 -2.03
N ARG A 142 12.08 -9.75 -3.37
CA ARG A 142 12.94 -10.58 -4.22
C ARG A 142 13.36 -9.82 -5.46
N ASP A 143 14.32 -10.39 -6.19
CA ASP A 143 14.65 -9.88 -7.51
C ASP A 143 13.44 -10.04 -8.43
N LEU A 144 13.08 -8.94 -9.10
CA LEU A 144 11.96 -8.85 -10.03
C LEU A 144 12.49 -8.91 -11.45
N ASP A 145 11.79 -9.63 -12.33
CA ASP A 145 12.06 -9.54 -13.76
C ASP A 145 11.62 -8.17 -14.33
N GLN A 146 11.79 -7.97 -15.64
CA GLN A 146 11.44 -6.70 -16.28
C GLN A 146 9.95 -6.36 -16.17
N LEU A 147 9.06 -7.32 -16.39
CA LEU A 147 7.61 -7.09 -16.36
C LEU A 147 7.12 -6.88 -14.93
N GLU A 148 7.67 -7.65 -13.98
CA GLU A 148 7.42 -7.51 -12.55
C GLU A 148 7.90 -6.15 -12.03
N THR A 149 9.08 -5.69 -12.48
CA THR A 149 9.58 -4.36 -12.14
C THR A 149 8.64 -3.27 -12.64
N ILE A 150 8.11 -3.39 -13.86
CA ILE A 150 7.13 -2.44 -14.40
C ILE A 150 5.85 -2.45 -13.56
N SER A 151 5.35 -3.63 -13.20
CA SER A 151 4.15 -3.76 -12.37
C SER A 151 4.35 -3.14 -10.99
N TRP A 152 5.45 -3.46 -10.31
CA TRP A 152 5.80 -2.90 -9.01
C TRP A 152 5.89 -1.37 -9.04
N ARG A 153 6.53 -0.83 -10.09
CA ARG A 153 6.68 0.61 -10.31
C ARG A 153 5.33 1.31 -10.52
N ARG A 154 4.45 0.74 -11.34
CA ARG A 154 3.09 1.26 -11.55
C ARG A 154 2.26 1.17 -10.27
N GLY A 155 2.33 0.05 -9.56
CA GLY A 155 1.62 -0.13 -8.29
C GLY A 155 2.03 0.88 -7.23
N LYS A 156 3.32 1.21 -7.17
CA LYS A 156 3.82 2.29 -6.31
C LYS A 156 3.22 3.65 -6.68
N LEU A 157 3.04 3.94 -7.97
CA LEU A 157 2.41 5.19 -8.42
C LEU A 157 0.95 5.25 -7.97
N VAL A 158 0.20 4.15 -8.11
CA VAL A 158 -1.18 4.04 -7.60
C VAL A 158 -1.21 4.22 -6.08
N PHE A 159 -0.26 3.62 -5.36
CA PHE A 159 -0.14 3.75 -3.90
C PHE A 159 0.12 5.20 -3.44
N ASP A 160 0.88 5.96 -4.23
CA ASP A 160 1.21 7.37 -3.99
C ASP A 160 0.17 8.35 -4.56
N HIS A 161 -0.82 7.86 -5.30
CA HIS A 161 -1.82 8.69 -5.97
C HIS A 161 -2.77 9.33 -4.96
N PHE A 162 -2.94 10.65 -5.07
CA PHE A 162 -3.90 11.41 -4.27
C PHE A 162 -5.21 11.50 -5.05
N PHE A 163 -6.20 10.72 -4.65
CA PHE A 163 -7.53 10.75 -5.25
C PHE A 163 -8.23 12.05 -4.90
N SER A 164 -8.81 12.70 -5.91
CA SER A 164 -9.66 13.88 -5.74
C SER A 164 -11.13 13.53 -5.76
N ALA A 165 -11.99 14.44 -5.29
CA ALA A 165 -13.44 14.27 -5.38
C ALA A 165 -13.97 14.16 -6.83
N GLY A 166 -13.17 14.54 -7.83
CA GLY A 166 -13.53 14.34 -9.25
C GLY A 166 -13.20 12.95 -9.78
N GLU A 167 -12.38 12.20 -9.05
CA GLU A 167 -11.94 10.83 -9.36
C GLU A 167 -12.67 9.80 -8.48
N GLY A 168 -13.75 10.21 -7.80
CA GLY A 168 -14.55 9.38 -6.90
C GLY A 168 -13.99 9.24 -5.49
N LEU A 169 -13.13 10.16 -5.03
CA LEU A 169 -12.82 10.21 -3.59
C LEU A 169 -14.13 10.37 -2.82
N GLY A 170 -14.45 9.40 -1.98
CA GLY A 170 -15.71 9.32 -1.28
C GLY A 170 -16.04 10.60 -0.49
N PRO A 171 -17.32 10.92 -0.26
CA PRO A 171 -17.71 12.14 0.45
C PRO A 171 -17.16 12.18 1.89
N LEU A 172 -16.92 11.00 2.46
CA LEU A 172 -16.33 10.73 3.77
C LEU A 172 -15.22 9.68 3.58
N PHE A 173 -14.03 9.94 4.12
CA PHE A 173 -12.85 9.09 3.93
C PHE A 173 -11.85 9.25 5.09
N ASN A 174 -10.90 8.33 5.23
CA ASN A 174 -9.85 8.39 6.24
C ASN A 174 -8.52 8.92 5.68
N GLY A 175 -8.22 8.59 4.42
CA GLY A 175 -7.08 9.11 3.67
C GLY A 175 -7.41 9.28 2.18
N ASP A 176 -6.74 10.20 1.51
CA ASP A 176 -6.89 10.45 0.06
C ASP A 176 -5.87 9.65 -0.79
N SER A 177 -5.04 8.84 -0.14
CA SER A 177 -4.02 7.99 -0.77
C SER A 177 -3.63 6.86 0.19
N CYS A 178 -3.15 5.73 -0.34
CA CYS A 178 -2.61 4.64 0.49
C CYS A 178 -1.41 5.15 1.32
N ARG A 179 -0.53 5.93 0.68
CA ARG A 179 0.61 6.58 1.34
C ARG A 179 0.20 7.50 2.47
N GLY A 180 -0.95 8.17 2.41
CA GLY A 180 -1.41 9.07 3.47
C GLY A 180 -1.42 8.40 4.85
N CYS A 181 -1.71 7.09 4.89
CA CYS A 181 -1.71 6.31 6.12
C CYS A 181 -0.45 5.41 6.26
N HIS A 182 0.08 4.87 5.17
CA HIS A 182 1.16 3.86 5.19
C HIS A 182 2.51 4.39 4.70
N LEU A 183 3.18 5.23 5.52
CA LEU A 183 4.39 5.94 5.10
C LEU A 183 5.60 5.86 6.04
N ALA A 184 5.48 5.29 7.24
CA ALA A 184 6.54 5.33 8.24
C ALA A 184 7.09 3.92 8.55
N PRO A 185 8.41 3.70 8.46
CA PRO A 185 9.48 4.67 8.17
C PRO A 185 9.69 4.93 6.66
N VAL A 186 9.05 4.16 5.80
CA VAL A 186 9.09 4.25 4.33
C VAL A 186 7.68 3.98 3.78
N ILE A 187 7.48 4.22 2.47
CA ILE A 187 6.25 3.86 1.77
C ILE A 187 5.93 2.37 1.99
N GLY A 188 4.68 2.07 2.36
CA GLY A 188 4.24 0.74 2.76
C GLY A 188 4.45 0.42 4.25
N GLY A 189 5.04 1.32 5.02
CA GLY A 189 5.19 1.20 6.46
C GLY A 189 3.87 1.41 7.24
N ALA A 190 3.99 1.53 8.56
CA ALA A 190 2.89 1.84 9.46
C ALA A 190 2.50 3.33 9.40
N GLY A 191 1.34 3.64 9.99
CA GLY A 191 0.87 5.00 10.22
C GLY A 191 1.07 5.48 11.66
N GLY A 192 1.07 6.81 11.85
CA GLY A 192 1.01 7.41 13.18
C GLY A 192 -0.41 7.37 13.77
N LEU A 193 -0.55 7.69 15.06
CA LEU A 193 -1.86 7.79 15.73
C LEU A 193 -2.83 8.77 15.07
N ASP A 194 -2.30 9.72 14.30
CA ASP A 194 -3.10 10.70 13.61
C ASP A 194 -3.82 10.11 12.38
N VAL A 195 -3.52 8.89 11.95
CA VAL A 195 -4.23 8.22 10.84
C VAL A 195 -5.00 6.99 11.30
N ASP A 196 -5.13 6.78 12.62
CA ASP A 196 -5.91 5.68 13.17
C ASP A 196 -7.40 5.82 12.83
N VAL A 197 -8.02 4.68 12.53
CA VAL A 197 -9.44 4.62 12.20
C VAL A 197 -10.26 4.45 13.46
N VAL A 198 -11.43 5.10 13.53
CA VAL A 198 -12.35 4.99 14.66
C VAL A 198 -13.48 4.06 14.30
N ARG A 199 -13.60 2.96 15.03
CA ARG A 199 -14.74 2.05 14.98
C ARG A 199 -15.62 2.24 16.20
N PHE A 200 -16.91 1.97 16.04
CA PHE A 200 -17.85 2.07 17.14
C PHE A 200 -18.99 1.07 17.05
N ALA A 201 -19.50 0.70 18.22
CA ALA A 201 -20.65 -0.19 18.37
C ALA A 201 -21.44 0.21 19.63
N LYS A 202 -22.56 -0.47 19.86
CA LYS A 202 -23.40 -0.29 21.04
C LYS A 202 -23.57 -1.61 21.77
N GLN A 203 -23.20 -1.63 23.04
CA GLN A 203 -23.63 -2.65 23.99
C GLN A 203 -24.98 -2.25 24.58
N GLU A 204 -25.99 -3.08 24.35
CA GLU A 204 -27.33 -2.92 24.91
C GLU A 204 -27.36 -3.33 26.39
N GLU A 205 -28.41 -2.95 27.13
CA GLU A 205 -28.53 -3.25 28.57
C GLU A 205 -28.51 -4.75 28.90
N ASN A 206 -28.85 -5.60 27.93
CA ASN A 206 -28.81 -7.06 28.06
C ASN A 206 -27.40 -7.66 27.84
N GLY A 207 -26.42 -6.83 27.51
CA GLY A 207 -25.03 -7.21 27.23
C GLY A 207 -24.74 -7.50 25.75
N ASP A 208 -25.78 -7.58 24.90
CA ASP A 208 -25.59 -7.84 23.46
C ASP A 208 -24.89 -6.64 22.81
N VAL A 209 -23.93 -6.91 21.94
CA VAL A 209 -23.28 -5.88 21.14
C VAL A 209 -23.91 -5.84 19.75
N VAL A 210 -24.36 -4.66 19.35
CA VAL A 210 -25.02 -4.42 18.06
C VAL A 210 -24.31 -3.30 17.31
N GLN A 211 -24.35 -3.40 15.98
CA GLN A 211 -23.94 -2.28 15.12
C GLN A 211 -25.05 -1.23 15.07
N VAL A 212 -24.68 0.04 15.25
CA VAL A 212 -25.62 1.17 15.14
C VAL A 212 -25.91 1.50 13.67
N ASP A 213 -26.98 2.25 13.43
CA ASP A 213 -27.52 2.54 12.10
C ASP A 213 -26.65 3.44 11.22
N SER A 214 -25.71 4.19 11.81
CA SER A 214 -24.73 5.03 11.10
C SER A 214 -23.52 4.25 10.57
N GLY A 215 -23.51 2.92 10.65
CA GLY A 215 -22.40 2.09 10.19
C GLY A 215 -21.36 1.79 11.28
N PRO A 216 -20.27 1.08 10.93
CA PRO A 216 -19.27 0.54 11.88
C PRO A 216 -18.12 1.47 12.25
N ALA A 217 -17.96 2.58 11.54
CA ALA A 217 -16.81 3.46 11.67
C ALA A 217 -17.17 4.92 11.38
N SER A 218 -16.35 5.84 11.91
CA SER A 218 -16.44 7.26 11.62
C SER A 218 -15.28 7.63 10.71
N SER A 219 -15.58 8.28 9.59
CA SER A 219 -14.53 8.81 8.73
C SER A 219 -13.88 10.05 9.33
N ARG A 220 -12.56 10.19 9.16
CA ARG A 220 -11.77 11.30 9.67
C ARG A 220 -11.96 12.59 8.87
N LEU A 221 -12.09 12.46 7.55
CA LEU A 221 -12.07 13.53 6.58
C LEU A 221 -13.37 13.54 5.77
N SER A 222 -13.62 14.67 5.12
CA SER A 222 -14.73 14.87 4.22
C SER A 222 -14.32 15.79 3.08
N VAL A 223 -14.93 15.61 1.92
CA VAL A 223 -14.74 16.52 0.78
C VAL A 223 -15.33 17.90 1.08
N HIS A 224 -14.86 18.92 0.37
CA HIS A 224 -15.29 20.30 0.62
C HIS A 224 -16.81 20.46 0.47
N GLY A 225 -17.45 20.99 1.51
CA GLY A 225 -18.90 21.23 1.53
C GLY A 225 -19.72 20.10 2.15
N ILE A 226 -19.10 18.97 2.49
CA ILE A 226 -19.71 17.86 3.24
C ILE A 226 -19.26 17.97 4.70
N ALA A 227 -20.21 17.83 5.63
CA ALA A 227 -19.90 17.77 7.06
C ALA A 227 -19.14 16.48 7.36
N ARG A 228 -18.15 16.55 8.24
CA ARG A 228 -17.47 15.35 8.74
C ARG A 228 -18.45 14.49 9.51
N ASP A 229 -18.19 13.20 9.48
CA ASP A 229 -18.94 12.26 10.29
C ASP A 229 -18.64 12.47 11.79
N GLU A 230 -19.63 12.17 12.62
CA GLU A 230 -19.50 12.18 14.07
C GLU A 230 -19.85 10.77 14.59
N VAL A 231 -19.09 10.29 15.59
CA VAL A 231 -19.41 9.03 16.25
C VAL A 231 -20.86 9.07 16.74
N ASN A 232 -21.61 8.03 16.41
CA ASN A 232 -23.03 7.93 16.76
C ASN A 232 -23.24 8.18 18.26
N PRO A 233 -24.16 9.07 18.66
CA PRO A 233 -24.38 9.37 20.07
C PRO A 233 -24.93 8.20 20.89
N GLU A 234 -25.45 7.14 20.25
CA GLU A 234 -25.84 5.90 20.93
C GLU A 234 -24.68 4.91 21.13
N ALA A 235 -23.54 5.12 20.46
CA ALA A 235 -22.39 4.26 20.63
C ALA A 235 -21.78 4.41 22.03
N ASN A 236 -21.50 3.27 22.68
CA ASN A 236 -20.85 3.21 23.98
C ASN A 236 -19.60 2.30 23.96
N ILE A 237 -19.30 1.70 22.81
CA ILE A 237 -18.01 1.07 22.50
C ILE A 237 -17.37 1.93 21.41
N ILE A 238 -16.19 2.47 21.70
CA ILE A 238 -15.40 3.28 20.77
C ILE A 238 -13.98 2.73 20.79
N GLU A 239 -13.49 2.32 19.62
CA GLU A 239 -12.20 1.69 19.43
C GLU A 239 -11.43 2.44 18.36
N THR A 240 -10.19 2.84 18.66
CA THR A 240 -9.22 3.27 17.65
C THR A 240 -8.46 2.06 17.15
N ARG A 241 -8.11 2.04 15.86
CA ARG A 241 -7.25 1.03 15.28
C ARG A 241 -6.04 1.64 14.60
N GLN A 242 -4.88 1.23 15.09
CA GLN A 242 -3.57 1.60 14.60
C GLN A 242 -3.40 1.13 13.16
N THR A 243 -2.89 2.00 12.28
CA THR A 243 -2.60 1.66 10.88
C THR A 243 -1.37 0.74 10.77
N PRO A 244 -1.53 -0.56 10.50
CA PRO A 244 -0.41 -1.50 10.53
C PRO A 244 0.55 -1.28 9.36
N SER A 245 1.78 -1.79 9.51
CA SER A 245 2.74 -1.87 8.41
C SER A 245 2.29 -2.88 7.35
N LEU A 246 2.46 -2.54 6.07
CA LEU A 246 2.22 -3.44 4.93
C LEU A 246 3.49 -4.19 4.49
N LEU A 247 4.65 -3.84 5.05
CA LEU A 247 5.93 -4.46 4.73
C LEU A 247 5.93 -5.96 5.06
N GLY A 248 6.23 -6.78 4.05
CA GLY A 248 6.30 -8.24 4.18
C GLY A 248 4.96 -8.97 4.15
N LEU A 249 3.83 -8.29 4.00
CA LEU A 249 2.52 -8.95 4.06
C LEU A 249 2.30 -9.97 2.93
N GLY A 250 2.94 -9.81 1.78
CA GLY A 250 2.83 -10.81 0.70
C GLY A 250 3.47 -12.15 1.04
N LEU A 251 4.40 -12.21 2.00
CA LEU A 251 4.89 -13.48 2.53
C LEU A 251 3.81 -14.18 3.36
N ILE A 252 2.96 -13.42 4.06
CA ILE A 252 1.84 -13.94 4.85
C ILE A 252 0.71 -14.41 3.93
N ASP A 253 0.43 -13.66 2.86
CA ASP A 253 -0.59 -14.03 1.87
C ASP A 253 -0.29 -15.38 1.22
N ARG A 254 1.00 -15.62 0.92
CA ARG A 254 1.50 -16.85 0.29
C ARG A 254 1.72 -18.03 1.25
N LEU A 255 1.57 -17.85 2.58
CA LEU A 255 1.73 -18.96 3.51
C LEU A 255 0.65 -20.03 3.28
N PRO A 256 1.02 -21.33 3.19
CA PRO A 256 0.04 -22.41 3.13
C PRO A 256 -0.90 -22.35 4.34
N GLN A 257 -2.22 -22.48 4.11
CA GLN A 257 -3.21 -22.34 5.19
C GLN A 257 -3.04 -23.41 6.28
N ASP A 258 -2.62 -24.63 5.90
CA ASP A 258 -2.41 -25.75 6.81
C ASP A 258 -1.26 -25.49 7.78
N VAL A 259 -0.28 -24.68 7.39
CA VAL A 259 0.82 -24.26 8.27
C VAL A 259 0.33 -23.31 9.36
N ILE A 260 -0.59 -22.39 9.05
CA ILE A 260 -1.23 -21.52 10.05
C ILE A 260 -2.13 -22.37 10.96
N LEU A 261 -3.01 -23.19 10.36
CA LEU A 261 -3.98 -24.01 11.08
C LEU A 261 -3.33 -25.07 11.98
N ALA A 262 -2.09 -25.49 11.70
CA ALA A 262 -1.37 -26.44 12.55
C ALA A 262 -1.00 -25.88 13.93
N ASN A 263 -1.05 -24.56 14.13
CA ASN A 263 -0.83 -23.91 15.42
C ASN A 263 -2.14 -23.65 16.18
N ALA A 264 -3.30 -23.94 15.59
CA ALA A 264 -4.58 -23.65 16.22
C ALA A 264 -4.91 -24.68 17.32
N ASP A 265 -5.26 -24.19 18.49
CA ASP A 265 -5.76 -24.95 19.63
C ASP A 265 -7.01 -24.27 20.24
N PRO A 266 -8.13 -24.22 19.52
CA PRO A 266 -9.34 -23.52 19.99
C PRO A 266 -9.95 -24.09 21.28
N GLU A 267 -9.56 -25.30 21.68
CA GLU A 267 -10.12 -26.00 22.84
C GLU A 267 -9.13 -26.07 24.02
N ASP A 268 -7.97 -25.38 23.91
CA ASP A 268 -6.91 -25.41 24.93
C ASP A 268 -6.56 -26.85 25.33
N SER A 269 -6.25 -27.67 24.32
CA SER A 269 -6.12 -29.12 24.43
C SER A 269 -4.91 -29.56 25.25
N ASP A 270 -3.92 -28.69 25.42
CA ASP A 270 -2.73 -28.92 26.24
C ASP A 270 -2.79 -28.25 27.63
N ASP A 271 -3.93 -27.63 27.98
CA ASP A 271 -4.21 -26.97 29.25
C ASP A 271 -3.16 -25.88 29.62
N ASP A 272 -2.59 -25.19 28.63
CA ASP A 272 -1.64 -24.09 28.84
C ASP A 272 -2.31 -22.73 29.06
N GLY A 273 -3.63 -22.65 28.78
CA GLY A 273 -4.46 -21.46 28.96
C GLY A 273 -4.52 -20.55 27.73
N ILE A 274 -4.01 -21.00 26.58
CA ILE A 274 -3.98 -20.28 25.30
C ILE A 274 -4.89 -21.02 24.32
N SER A 275 -5.86 -20.31 23.74
CA SER A 275 -6.91 -20.91 22.89
C SER A 275 -6.89 -20.39 21.46
N GLY A 276 -5.67 -20.28 20.90
CA GLY A 276 -5.44 -19.70 19.57
C GLY A 276 -6.29 -20.35 18.49
N ARG A 277 -7.08 -19.54 17.78
CA ARG A 277 -7.98 -20.05 16.73
C ARG A 277 -7.98 -19.21 15.47
N ALA A 278 -8.29 -19.86 14.35
CA ALA A 278 -8.39 -19.19 13.05
C ALA A 278 -9.77 -18.52 12.87
N ASN A 279 -9.78 -17.35 12.23
CA ASN A 279 -11.02 -16.79 11.69
C ASN A 279 -11.30 -17.35 10.30
N ILE A 280 -12.54 -17.80 10.04
CA ILE A 280 -12.95 -18.34 8.74
C ILE A 280 -14.03 -17.43 8.16
N VAL A 281 -13.69 -16.74 7.07
CA VAL A 281 -14.53 -15.73 6.42
C VAL A 281 -14.94 -16.23 5.04
N GLY A 282 -16.24 -16.47 4.84
CA GLY A 282 -16.74 -17.03 3.58
C GLY A 282 -16.14 -18.40 3.22
N GLY A 283 -15.68 -19.16 4.21
CA GLY A 283 -14.99 -20.44 3.99
C GLY A 283 -13.50 -20.33 3.66
N ARG A 284 -12.92 -19.13 3.70
CA ARG A 284 -11.49 -18.87 3.50
C ARG A 284 -10.84 -18.51 4.85
N LEU A 285 -9.58 -18.88 5.04
CA LEU A 285 -8.78 -18.46 6.20
C LEU A 285 -8.59 -16.94 6.16
N GLY A 286 -8.99 -16.25 7.22
CA GLY A 286 -8.72 -14.84 7.42
C GLY A 286 -7.26 -14.61 7.82
N ARG A 287 -6.59 -13.64 7.18
CA ARG A 287 -5.14 -13.37 7.35
C ARG A 287 -4.84 -11.93 7.73
N PHE A 288 -5.67 -10.99 7.27
CA PHE A 288 -5.41 -9.55 7.37
C PHE A 288 -6.46 -8.83 8.22
N GLY A 289 -6.12 -7.61 8.62
CA GLY A 289 -6.82 -6.85 9.65
C GLY A 289 -6.41 -7.25 11.07
N HIS A 290 -6.82 -6.44 12.05
CA HIS A 290 -6.56 -6.67 13.48
C HIS A 290 -7.31 -7.87 14.05
N LYS A 291 -8.43 -8.28 13.41
CA LYS A 291 -9.25 -9.43 13.80
C LYS A 291 -9.29 -10.53 12.73
N ALA A 292 -8.27 -10.57 11.87
CA ALA A 292 -8.15 -11.58 10.80
C ALA A 292 -9.43 -11.67 9.93
N GLY A 293 -10.11 -10.56 9.67
CA GLY A 293 -11.39 -10.53 8.97
C GLY A 293 -11.27 -10.63 7.44
N VAL A 294 -10.05 -10.56 6.88
CA VAL A 294 -9.85 -10.46 5.43
C VAL A 294 -8.92 -11.57 4.91
N PRO A 295 -9.34 -12.38 3.90
CA PRO A 295 -8.60 -13.59 3.52
C PRO A 295 -7.31 -13.41 2.71
N SER A 296 -7.24 -12.40 1.83
CA SER A 296 -6.09 -12.18 0.94
C SER A 296 -5.67 -10.72 0.89
N LEU A 297 -4.45 -10.43 0.40
CA LEU A 297 -4.03 -9.04 0.19
C LEU A 297 -4.88 -8.33 -0.86
N ALA A 298 -5.32 -9.03 -1.90
CA ALA A 298 -6.24 -8.46 -2.88
C ALA A 298 -7.59 -8.08 -2.25
N ASP A 299 -8.16 -8.98 -1.42
CA ASP A 299 -9.37 -8.66 -0.66
C ASP A 299 -9.13 -7.45 0.27
N PHE A 300 -7.99 -7.40 0.95
CA PHE A 300 -7.65 -6.32 1.89
C PHE A 300 -7.44 -4.97 1.21
N SER A 301 -6.78 -4.96 0.04
CA SER A 301 -6.63 -3.76 -0.76
C SER A 301 -7.98 -3.26 -1.27
N ALA A 302 -8.85 -4.12 -1.79
CA ALA A 302 -10.17 -3.70 -2.28
C ALA A 302 -11.08 -3.20 -1.14
N ASP A 303 -11.08 -3.87 0.01
CA ASP A 303 -11.81 -3.43 1.20
C ASP A 303 -11.35 -2.05 1.66
N ALA A 304 -10.04 -1.81 1.67
CA ALA A 304 -9.49 -0.50 2.02
C ALA A 304 -9.80 0.59 0.97
N MET A 305 -9.77 0.26 -0.33
CA MET A 305 -10.09 1.25 -1.38
C MET A 305 -11.47 1.86 -1.14
N ILE A 306 -12.49 1.03 -0.88
CA ILE A 306 -13.85 1.53 -0.66
C ILE A 306 -14.08 2.08 0.76
N ASN A 307 -13.61 1.41 1.81
CA ASN A 307 -13.94 1.79 3.19
C ASN A 307 -13.06 2.90 3.76
N GLU A 308 -11.83 3.06 3.25
CA GLU A 308 -10.85 4.02 3.77
C GLU A 308 -10.67 5.24 2.86
N ILE A 309 -10.82 5.06 1.55
CA ILE A 309 -10.62 6.13 0.54
C ILE A 309 -11.93 6.50 -0.18
N GLY A 310 -12.80 5.51 -0.43
CA GLY A 310 -14.06 5.67 -1.15
C GLY A 310 -13.98 5.33 -2.64
N ILE A 311 -12.95 4.63 -3.09
CA ILE A 311 -12.73 4.29 -4.50
C ILE A 311 -13.24 2.87 -4.78
N THR A 312 -14.05 2.72 -5.82
CA THR A 312 -14.59 1.42 -6.25
C THR A 312 -13.60 0.64 -7.10
N VAL A 313 -13.73 -0.69 -7.01
CA VAL A 313 -12.90 -1.67 -7.71
C VAL A 313 -13.81 -2.68 -8.39
N ASN A 314 -13.41 -3.13 -9.58
CA ASN A 314 -14.14 -4.16 -10.31
C ASN A 314 -14.31 -5.46 -9.50
N SER A 315 -15.57 -5.87 -9.27
CA SER A 315 -15.93 -7.04 -8.46
C SER A 315 -15.51 -8.39 -9.04
N ASN A 316 -15.05 -8.43 -10.30
CA ASN A 316 -14.48 -9.66 -10.88
C ASN A 316 -13.04 -9.93 -10.42
N LEU A 317 -12.37 -8.95 -9.80
CA LEU A 317 -10.98 -9.09 -9.36
C LEU A 317 -10.85 -9.73 -7.98
N THR A 318 -11.81 -9.51 -7.09
CA THR A 318 -11.78 -10.02 -5.71
C THR A 318 -13.16 -9.94 -5.04
N ASP A 319 -13.40 -10.77 -4.04
CA ASP A 319 -14.73 -10.94 -3.41
C ASP A 319 -15.12 -9.73 -2.52
N PHE A 320 -14.14 -8.94 -2.09
CA PHE A 320 -14.33 -7.76 -1.23
C PHE A 320 -14.45 -6.46 -2.03
N ALA A 321 -14.36 -6.51 -3.35
CA ALA A 321 -14.49 -5.33 -4.19
C ALA A 321 -15.94 -4.87 -4.31
N VAL A 322 -16.15 -3.57 -4.05
CA VAL A 322 -17.40 -2.87 -4.34
C VAL A 322 -17.21 -2.15 -5.67
N ALA A 323 -18.05 -2.48 -6.66
CA ALA A 323 -17.89 -2.03 -8.04
C ALA A 323 -18.80 -0.86 -8.44
N VAL A 324 -19.69 -0.43 -7.53
CA VAL A 324 -20.63 0.67 -7.76
C VAL A 324 -20.88 1.36 -6.42
N ASP A 325 -20.76 2.67 -6.37
CA ASP A 325 -21.19 3.48 -5.24
C ASP A 325 -22.28 4.52 -5.62
N ALA A 326 -22.45 5.59 -4.84
CA ALA A 326 -23.50 6.59 -5.04
C ALA A 326 -22.96 8.00 -5.31
N ASP A 327 -21.68 8.12 -5.67
CA ASP A 327 -21.04 9.37 -5.97
C ASP A 327 -21.20 9.77 -7.46
N PRO A 328 -20.71 10.95 -7.91
CA PRO A 328 -20.88 11.41 -9.28
C PRO A 328 -19.82 10.92 -10.28
N ALA A 329 -18.79 10.18 -9.85
CA ALA A 329 -17.76 9.61 -10.70
C ALA A 329 -18.28 8.38 -11.48
N ASP A 330 -17.53 7.96 -12.51
CA ASP A 330 -17.90 6.80 -13.31
C ASP A 330 -17.31 5.53 -12.69
N ASP A 331 -18.17 4.59 -12.29
CA ASP A 331 -17.76 3.32 -11.69
C ASP A 331 -17.31 2.25 -12.74
N PRO A 332 -16.35 1.36 -12.39
CA PRO A 332 -15.50 1.47 -11.22
C PRO A 332 -14.41 2.53 -11.44
N GLU A 333 -14.08 3.32 -10.42
CA GLU A 333 -13.12 4.42 -10.60
C GLU A 333 -11.68 3.94 -10.76
N LEU A 334 -11.28 2.85 -10.06
CA LEU A 334 -9.93 2.31 -10.19
C LEU A 334 -9.85 1.33 -11.38
N PRO A 335 -9.01 1.58 -12.39
CA PRO A 335 -8.82 0.66 -13.50
C PRO A 335 -8.30 -0.71 -13.05
N ASP A 336 -8.77 -1.80 -13.69
CA ASP A 336 -8.39 -3.18 -13.36
C ASP A 336 -6.87 -3.38 -13.28
N GLN A 337 -6.13 -2.81 -14.23
CA GLN A 337 -4.69 -2.96 -14.29
C GLN A 337 -3.97 -2.22 -13.16
N ASP A 338 -4.48 -1.06 -12.76
CA ASP A 338 -3.93 -0.26 -11.67
C ASP A 338 -4.15 -0.97 -10.33
N PHE A 339 -5.31 -1.60 -10.15
CA PHE A 339 -5.56 -2.45 -8.99
C PHE A 339 -4.62 -3.67 -8.95
N VAL A 340 -4.44 -4.36 -10.07
CA VAL A 340 -3.49 -5.49 -10.17
C VAL A 340 -2.07 -5.05 -9.83
N ASP A 341 -1.63 -3.90 -10.34
CA ASP A 341 -0.31 -3.37 -10.05
C ASP A 341 -0.17 -2.93 -8.58
N LEU A 342 -1.19 -2.31 -8.00
CA LEU A 342 -1.24 -1.95 -6.57
C LEU A 342 -1.07 -3.19 -5.69
N VAL A 343 -1.83 -4.25 -5.95
CA VAL A 343 -1.73 -5.51 -5.22
C VAL A 343 -0.36 -6.17 -5.44
N PHE A 344 0.20 -6.10 -6.65
CA PHE A 344 1.55 -6.61 -6.92
C PHE A 344 2.60 -5.85 -6.10
N PHE A 345 2.54 -4.52 -6.07
CA PHE A 345 3.43 -3.68 -5.28
C PHE A 345 3.37 -4.04 -3.79
N THR A 346 2.18 -4.09 -3.19
CA THR A 346 2.02 -4.40 -1.76
C THR A 346 2.42 -5.84 -1.42
N SER A 347 2.18 -6.80 -2.33
CA SER A 347 2.57 -8.21 -2.17
C SER A 347 4.07 -8.44 -2.26
N HIS A 348 4.80 -7.49 -2.85
CA HIS A 348 6.24 -7.57 -3.03
C HIS A 348 7.00 -6.52 -2.20
N LEU A 349 6.40 -5.95 -1.16
CA LEU A 349 7.16 -5.16 -0.19
C LEU A 349 7.99 -6.06 0.72
N SER A 350 9.30 -5.84 0.77
CA SER A 350 10.21 -6.62 1.64
C SER A 350 9.80 -6.52 3.11
N PRO A 351 9.81 -7.62 3.89
CA PRO A 351 9.69 -7.54 5.34
C PRO A 351 10.89 -6.77 5.92
N PRO A 352 10.72 -6.06 7.05
CA PRO A 352 11.84 -5.45 7.75
C PRO A 352 12.84 -6.53 8.21
N ALA A 353 14.12 -6.36 7.88
CA ALA A 353 15.14 -7.32 8.26
C ALA A 353 15.48 -7.25 9.76
N ARG A 354 15.69 -8.43 10.37
CA ARG A 354 16.29 -8.54 11.71
C ARG A 354 17.71 -7.97 11.69
N SER A 355 18.03 -7.14 12.68
CA SER A 355 19.34 -6.55 12.88
C SER A 355 20.30 -7.52 13.57
N PHE A 356 21.51 -7.68 13.00
CA PHE A 356 22.59 -8.49 13.57
C PHE A 356 23.79 -7.60 13.90
N PRO A 357 23.88 -7.06 15.13
CA PRO A 357 24.94 -6.12 15.48
C PRO A 357 26.34 -6.76 15.45
N GLU A 358 27.32 -5.96 15.01
CA GLU A 358 28.74 -6.37 15.00
C GLU A 358 29.31 -6.54 16.42
N ASP A 359 28.77 -5.80 17.40
CA ASP A 359 29.16 -5.92 18.81
C ASP A 359 28.78 -7.31 19.34
N ALA A 360 29.80 -8.10 19.69
CA ALA A 360 29.62 -9.47 20.16
C ALA A 360 28.90 -9.54 21.51
N SER A 361 29.08 -8.54 22.39
CA SER A 361 28.39 -8.51 23.68
C SER A 361 26.90 -8.21 23.49
N LEU A 362 26.54 -7.29 22.59
CA LEU A 362 25.15 -7.01 22.27
C LEU A 362 24.49 -8.21 21.60
N ARG A 363 25.19 -8.89 20.70
CA ARG A 363 24.68 -10.11 20.06
C ARG A 363 24.39 -11.23 21.05
N GLU A 364 25.27 -11.43 22.03
CA GLU A 364 25.05 -12.39 23.10
C GLU A 364 23.82 -12.03 23.95
N ARG A 365 23.61 -10.75 24.22
CA ARG A 365 22.42 -10.28 24.95
C ARG A 365 21.14 -10.48 24.15
N ILE A 366 21.15 -10.21 22.85
CA ILE A 366 20.03 -10.47 21.94
C ILE A 366 19.69 -11.96 21.90
N ASN A 367 20.70 -12.83 21.76
CA ASN A 367 20.49 -14.28 21.79
C ASN A 367 19.86 -14.72 23.12
N LYS A 368 20.36 -14.20 24.25
CA LYS A 368 19.77 -14.50 25.55
C LYS A 368 18.36 -13.93 25.71
N GLY A 369 18.06 -12.79 25.08
CA GLY A 369 16.73 -12.22 25.01
C GLY A 369 15.73 -13.10 24.26
N GLU A 370 16.16 -13.72 23.16
CA GLU A 370 15.37 -14.69 22.40
C GLU A 370 15.15 -15.98 23.21
N GLU A 371 16.16 -16.45 23.95
CA GLU A 371 15.97 -17.55 24.91
C GLU A 371 14.93 -17.19 25.97
N ASN A 372 15.02 -16.00 26.57
CA ASN A 372 14.03 -15.54 27.56
C ASN A 372 12.63 -15.46 26.96
N PHE A 373 12.49 -14.95 25.73
CA PHE A 373 11.23 -14.88 25.00
C PHE A 373 10.57 -16.27 24.86
N ASN A 374 11.36 -17.28 24.54
CA ASN A 374 10.88 -18.66 24.45
C ASN A 374 10.57 -19.24 25.83
N GLU A 375 11.43 -19.02 26.84
CA GLU A 375 11.29 -19.59 28.18
C GLU A 375 10.08 -19.02 28.96
N ILE A 376 9.69 -17.77 28.71
CA ILE A 376 8.55 -17.14 29.39
C ILE A 376 7.21 -17.30 28.64
N GLY A 377 7.20 -18.03 27.52
CA GLY A 377 5.98 -18.40 26.79
C GLY A 377 5.50 -17.41 25.74
N CYS A 378 6.24 -16.33 25.43
CA CYS A 378 5.83 -15.42 24.34
C CYS A 378 5.69 -16.16 23.00
N VAL A 379 6.50 -17.20 22.81
CA VAL A 379 6.54 -18.02 21.59
C VAL A 379 5.27 -18.86 21.36
N SER A 380 4.40 -19.03 22.37
CA SER A 380 3.16 -19.80 22.22
C SER A 380 2.20 -19.16 21.19
N CYS A 381 2.16 -17.83 21.10
CA CYS A 381 1.43 -17.10 20.05
C CYS A 381 2.39 -16.50 19.01
N HIS A 382 3.51 -15.93 19.48
CA HIS A 382 4.52 -15.32 18.61
C HIS A 382 5.55 -16.33 18.10
N VAL A 383 5.07 -17.36 17.39
CA VAL A 383 5.87 -18.47 16.84
C VAL A 383 6.96 -17.94 15.92
N SER A 384 8.23 -18.30 16.20
CA SER A 384 9.40 -17.65 15.60
C SER A 384 9.42 -17.64 14.07
N ALA A 385 9.04 -18.75 13.43
CA ALA A 385 8.91 -18.84 11.98
C ALA A 385 7.92 -19.92 11.55
N LEU A 386 7.15 -19.63 10.51
CA LEU A 386 6.30 -20.60 9.81
C LEU A 386 6.98 -21.07 8.53
N VAL A 387 6.74 -22.32 8.14
CA VAL A 387 7.34 -22.91 6.94
C VAL A 387 6.50 -22.53 5.71
N GLY A 388 6.95 -21.53 4.95
CA GLY A 388 6.33 -21.17 3.68
C GLY A 388 6.91 -21.95 2.50
N ASP A 389 6.21 -21.90 1.36
CA ASP A 389 6.61 -22.58 0.12
C ASP A 389 7.93 -22.03 -0.45
N GLU A 390 8.21 -20.74 -0.22
CA GLU A 390 9.41 -20.04 -0.67
C GLU A 390 10.52 -19.98 0.40
N GLY A 391 10.27 -20.59 1.57
CA GLY A 391 11.20 -20.61 2.69
C GLY A 391 10.53 -20.20 4.01
N PRO A 392 11.31 -20.20 5.12
CA PRO A 392 10.80 -19.81 6.43
C PRO A 392 10.37 -18.35 6.47
N VAL A 393 9.16 -18.09 6.99
CA VAL A 393 8.62 -16.76 7.24
C VAL A 393 8.80 -16.45 8.73
N ALA A 394 9.90 -15.77 9.07
CA ALA A 394 10.28 -15.45 10.45
C ALA A 394 9.55 -14.21 10.99
N ALA A 395 8.22 -14.26 10.99
CA ALA A 395 7.34 -13.16 11.40
C ALA A 395 7.12 -13.06 12.91
N TYR A 396 7.49 -14.08 13.69
CA TYR A 396 7.16 -14.18 15.12
C TYR A 396 5.65 -14.04 15.36
N SER A 397 4.87 -14.86 14.66
CA SER A 397 3.43 -14.88 14.73
C SER A 397 2.88 -16.19 14.16
N ASP A 398 1.86 -16.72 14.80
CA ASP A 398 1.02 -17.81 14.30
C ASP A 398 -0.14 -17.32 13.41
N PHE A 399 -0.39 -16.00 13.38
CA PHE A 399 -1.50 -15.33 12.70
C PHE A 399 -2.90 -15.76 13.17
N LEU A 400 -3.00 -16.35 14.35
CA LEU A 400 -4.26 -16.76 14.96
C LEU A 400 -4.84 -15.64 15.83
N LEU A 401 -6.11 -15.79 16.19
CA LEU A 401 -6.81 -14.92 17.12
C LEU A 401 -6.63 -15.43 18.55
N HIS A 402 -6.30 -14.50 19.45
CA HIS A 402 -6.14 -14.74 20.88
C HIS A 402 -6.84 -13.65 21.69
N ASP A 403 -7.48 -14.02 22.81
CA ASP A 403 -8.00 -13.04 23.76
C ASP A 403 -6.87 -12.43 24.58
N VAL A 404 -6.43 -11.24 24.18
CA VAL A 404 -5.31 -10.51 24.80
C VAL A 404 -5.69 -9.11 25.28
N ALA A 405 -6.96 -8.75 25.17
CA ALA A 405 -7.44 -7.42 25.52
C ALA A 405 -7.72 -7.27 27.01
N HIS A 406 -7.62 -6.04 27.51
CA HIS A 406 -8.00 -5.74 28.89
C HIS A 406 -9.47 -6.10 29.15
N PRO A 407 -9.81 -6.84 30.24
CA PRO A 407 -11.17 -7.34 30.47
C PRO A 407 -12.22 -6.23 30.66
N ASP A 408 -11.83 -5.09 31.22
CA ASP A 408 -12.72 -3.92 31.36
C ASP A 408 -12.83 -3.06 30.09
N ARG A 409 -12.10 -3.40 29.02
CA ARG A 409 -12.13 -2.64 27.77
C ARG A 409 -13.07 -3.32 26.78
N LEU A 410 -14.16 -2.63 26.44
CA LEU A 410 -15.00 -3.03 25.32
C LEU A 410 -14.31 -2.67 24.02
N ASN A 411 -14.17 -3.64 23.12
CA ASN A 411 -13.75 -3.44 21.74
C ASN A 411 -14.92 -3.79 20.79
N VAL A 412 -14.85 -3.32 19.56
CA VAL A 412 -15.85 -3.58 18.54
C VAL A 412 -15.69 -5.02 18.05
N PRO A 413 -16.71 -5.89 18.21
CA PRO A 413 -16.67 -7.24 17.67
C PRO A 413 -16.70 -7.21 16.15
N GLU A 414 -16.22 -8.29 15.53
CA GLU A 414 -16.37 -8.55 14.10
C GLU A 414 -17.05 -9.90 13.90
N ASP A 415 -17.51 -10.18 12.69
CA ASP A 415 -18.21 -11.43 12.39
C ASP A 415 -17.40 -12.64 12.84
N ASN A 416 -17.98 -13.41 13.77
CA ASN A 416 -17.38 -14.60 14.39
C ASN A 416 -16.12 -14.34 15.24
N VAL A 417 -15.87 -13.09 15.66
CA VAL A 417 -14.72 -12.70 16.51
C VAL A 417 -15.19 -11.95 17.74
N GLU A 418 -14.79 -12.43 18.91
CA GLU A 418 -15.12 -11.82 20.19
C GLU A 418 -14.41 -10.46 20.36
N PRO A 419 -14.94 -9.55 21.19
CA PRO A 419 -14.32 -8.24 21.45
C PRO A 419 -12.85 -8.34 21.89
N GLY A 420 -12.52 -9.30 22.76
CA GLY A 420 -11.17 -9.45 23.32
C GLY A 420 -10.12 -10.03 22.38
N GLU A 421 -10.57 -10.63 21.27
CA GLU A 421 -9.70 -11.40 20.40
C GLU A 421 -9.02 -10.54 19.33
N PHE A 422 -7.70 -10.64 19.24
CA PHE A 422 -6.91 -9.98 18.21
C PHE A 422 -5.97 -10.96 17.54
N ARG A 423 -5.69 -10.70 16.26
CA ARG A 423 -4.74 -11.49 15.49
C ARG A 423 -3.34 -11.20 16.01
N THR A 424 -2.55 -12.24 16.26
CA THR A 424 -1.13 -12.10 16.58
C THR A 424 -0.43 -11.32 15.45
N ALA A 425 -0.03 -10.07 15.72
CA ALA A 425 0.67 -9.25 14.74
C ALA A 425 2.10 -9.77 14.53
N PRO A 426 2.67 -9.67 13.30
CA PRO A 426 4.08 -9.99 13.10
C PRO A 426 4.96 -9.02 13.90
N LEU A 427 6.02 -9.55 14.55
CA LEU A 427 6.97 -8.73 15.32
C LEU A 427 8.16 -8.25 14.49
N TRP A 428 8.31 -8.68 13.22
CA TRP A 428 9.31 -8.08 12.35
C TRP A 428 9.09 -6.56 12.23
N GLY A 429 10.16 -5.78 12.23
CA GLY A 429 10.08 -4.32 12.16
C GLY A 429 9.49 -3.62 13.38
N LEU A 430 9.22 -4.33 14.49
CA LEU A 430 8.67 -3.76 15.71
C LEU A 430 9.44 -2.51 16.19
N ARG A 431 10.77 -2.48 15.97
CA ARG A 431 11.63 -1.35 16.33
C ARG A 431 11.33 -0.04 15.57
N GLN A 432 10.52 -0.08 14.50
CA GLN A 432 10.24 1.02 13.58
C GLN A 432 8.75 1.37 13.44
N THR A 433 7.85 0.57 14.03
CA THR A 433 6.40 0.68 13.81
C THR A 433 5.65 1.11 15.08
N ALA A 434 6.31 1.83 15.98
CA ALA A 434 5.62 2.41 17.14
C ALA A 434 4.57 3.45 16.67
N PRO A 435 3.47 3.63 17.43
CA PRO A 435 3.13 2.94 18.68
C PRO A 435 2.60 1.51 18.47
N SER A 436 2.58 0.71 19.54
CA SER A 436 2.24 -0.71 19.50
C SER A 436 0.82 -0.99 20.04
N LEU A 437 0.38 -2.25 19.86
CA LEU A 437 -0.98 -2.76 20.08
C LEU A 437 -1.97 -2.32 18.99
N HIS A 438 -3.14 -2.94 18.97
CA HIS A 438 -4.14 -2.73 17.92
C HIS A 438 -4.63 -1.30 17.84
N ASP A 439 -4.48 -0.52 18.91
CA ASP A 439 -5.02 0.82 19.09
C ASP A 439 -3.94 1.89 19.33
N GLY A 440 -2.66 1.50 19.30
CA GLY A 440 -1.54 2.40 19.56
C GLY A 440 -1.39 2.85 21.01
N SER A 441 -2.00 2.17 21.99
CA SER A 441 -1.95 2.57 23.41
C SER A 441 -0.58 2.37 24.08
N ALA A 442 0.32 1.60 23.47
CA ALA A 442 1.67 1.37 23.99
C ALA A 442 2.73 2.23 23.28
N GLU A 443 3.34 3.17 23.99
CA GLU A 443 4.45 4.00 23.48
C GLU A 443 5.79 3.25 23.45
N SER A 444 5.94 2.20 24.27
CA SER A 444 7.14 1.37 24.32
C SER A 444 6.82 -0.12 24.25
N ILE A 445 7.79 -0.92 23.79
CA ILE A 445 7.67 -2.39 23.74
C ILE A 445 7.42 -2.96 25.15
N ARG A 446 8.02 -2.34 26.18
CA ARG A 446 7.75 -2.73 27.57
C ARG A 446 6.29 -2.51 27.93
N ASP A 447 5.74 -1.35 27.60
CA ASP A 447 4.33 -1.05 27.88
C ASP A 447 3.41 -1.99 27.11
N ALA A 448 3.75 -2.32 25.85
CA ALA A 448 3.02 -3.31 25.06
C ALA A 448 2.96 -4.66 25.78
N ILE A 449 4.09 -5.18 26.29
CA ILE A 449 4.13 -6.44 27.07
C ILE A 449 3.23 -6.34 28.32
N LEU A 450 3.28 -5.22 29.03
CA LEU A 450 2.50 -5.04 30.27
C LEU A 450 0.99 -4.84 30.02
N LEU A 451 0.62 -4.48 28.79
CA LEU A 451 -0.76 -4.30 28.34
C LEU A 451 -1.32 -5.54 27.62
N HIS A 452 -0.62 -6.67 27.69
CA HIS A 452 -1.20 -7.98 27.35
C HIS A 452 -2.00 -8.54 28.54
N PHE A 453 -3.22 -9.00 28.26
CA PHE A 453 -4.13 -9.59 29.25
C PHE A 453 -4.63 -10.95 28.73
N GLY A 454 -5.66 -11.51 29.36
CA GLY A 454 -6.29 -12.75 28.91
C GLY A 454 -5.30 -13.92 28.84
N GLU A 455 -5.23 -14.55 27.68
CA GLU A 455 -4.34 -15.69 27.39
C GLU A 455 -2.86 -15.36 27.64
N ALA A 456 -2.46 -14.10 27.46
CA ALA A 456 -1.07 -13.66 27.62
C ALA A 456 -0.68 -13.26 29.06
N GLU A 457 -1.60 -13.37 30.04
CA GLU A 457 -1.36 -12.98 31.44
C GLU A 457 -0.19 -13.74 32.09
N ALA A 458 -0.03 -15.03 31.76
CA ALA A 458 1.05 -15.86 32.27
C ALA A 458 2.42 -15.37 31.78
N SER A 459 2.56 -15.09 30.48
CA SER A 459 3.79 -14.55 29.89
C SER A 459 4.11 -13.15 30.38
N LYS A 460 3.11 -12.27 30.55
CA LYS A 460 3.30 -10.96 31.18
C LYS A 460 3.86 -11.10 32.61
N THR A 461 3.24 -11.96 33.43
CA THR A 461 3.68 -12.19 34.82
C THR A 461 5.11 -12.74 34.86
N ALA A 462 5.44 -13.66 33.95
CA ALA A 462 6.79 -14.21 33.82
C ALA A 462 7.81 -13.15 33.42
N PHE A 463 7.48 -12.23 32.50
CA PHE A 463 8.30 -11.07 32.16
C PHE A 463 8.55 -10.17 33.37
N GLU A 464 7.50 -9.85 34.15
CA GLU A 464 7.63 -9.02 35.35
C GLU A 464 8.52 -9.67 36.42
N ALA A 465 8.54 -11.00 36.49
CA ALA A 465 9.38 -11.76 37.41
C ALA A 465 10.86 -11.85 36.99
N LEU A 466 11.19 -11.57 35.72
CA LEU A 466 12.58 -11.50 35.25
C LEU A 466 13.36 -10.38 35.97
N SER A 467 14.67 -10.58 36.13
CA SER A 467 15.52 -9.49 36.62
C SER A 467 15.56 -8.33 35.61
N PHE A 468 15.88 -7.12 36.07
CA PHE A 468 16.00 -5.96 35.18
C PHE A 468 16.95 -6.21 34.00
N ASP A 469 18.05 -6.94 34.22
CA ASP A 469 19.00 -7.29 33.18
C ASP A 469 18.40 -8.27 32.15
N GLU A 470 17.63 -9.26 32.61
CA GLU A 470 16.95 -10.23 31.73
C GLU A 470 15.80 -9.59 30.93
N GLN A 471 15.02 -8.69 31.55
CA GLN A 471 14.03 -7.89 30.84
C GLN A 471 14.69 -7.03 29.76
N SER A 472 15.85 -6.42 30.08
CA SER A 472 16.58 -5.60 29.11
C SER A 472 17.06 -6.43 27.90
N LYS A 473 17.56 -7.66 28.13
CA LYS A 473 17.95 -8.58 27.05
C LYS A 473 16.77 -8.94 26.15
N LEU A 474 15.61 -9.24 26.73
CA LEU A 474 14.39 -9.52 25.96
C LEU A 474 13.98 -8.31 25.11
N LEU A 475 14.01 -7.10 25.67
CA LEU A 475 13.71 -5.87 24.91
C LEU A 475 14.75 -5.60 23.82
N GLU A 476 16.04 -5.89 24.06
CA GLU A 476 17.09 -5.82 23.03
C GLU A 476 16.85 -6.81 21.88
N PHE A 477 16.36 -8.02 22.19
CA PHE A 477 15.93 -8.98 21.18
C PHE A 477 14.75 -8.46 20.35
N LEU A 478 13.69 -7.96 20.99
CA LEU A 478 12.55 -7.40 20.28
C LEU A 478 12.91 -6.17 19.44
N LEU A 479 13.84 -5.33 19.91
CA LEU A 479 14.40 -4.21 19.13
C LEU A 479 15.35 -4.65 18.01
N SER A 480 15.79 -5.91 18.02
CA SER A 480 16.54 -6.49 16.90
C SER A 480 15.61 -6.88 15.75
N LEU A 481 14.31 -7.08 16.00
CA LEU A 481 13.32 -7.48 14.99
C LEU A 481 12.94 -6.33 14.06
#